data_AF-A0A7X7NDH6-F1
#
_entry.id   AF-A0A7X7NDH6-F1
#
_cell.length_a   1.000
_cell.length_b   1.000
_cell.length_c   1.000
_cell.angle_alpha   90.00
_cell.angle_beta   90.00
_cell.angle_gamma   90.00
#
_symmetry.space_group_name_H-M   'P 1'
#
loop_
_entity.id
_entity.type
_entity.pdbx_description
1 polymer ?
#
loop_
_entity_poly.entity_id
_entity_poly.type
_entity_poly.pdbx_seq_one_letter_code
_entity_poly.pdbx_strand_id
1 'polypeptide(L)'
;MAKKKENDLDICKTFKDWFAENSHRFHQPCRIRHYKSGGRQRVHIYFDNIGPKIQSWVSEGLVLEVAAYHKGKIMDFMFCGLECPVRQNKNKKYYCGFCLKPKYYKTPEELVIEHSFEEFLKIANKMFNNNHVLKIEYGSGWSGGKVISKKELLKISIEEQTDSNTVLILPIIEGDGDPVMYGSPLTEMTKELRNDYKKRK
;
A
#
# COMPACT_ATOMS: atom_id res chain seq x y z
N MET A 1 16.77 -33.00 6.61
CA MET A 1 16.47 -32.37 5.30
C MET A 1 14.96 -32.44 5.08
N ALA A 2 14.25 -31.33 5.28
CA ALA A 2 12.79 -31.30 5.10
C ALA A 2 12.48 -31.34 3.59
N LYS A 3 11.70 -32.34 3.16
CA LYS A 3 11.16 -32.43 1.80
C LYS A 3 10.40 -31.14 1.49
N LYS A 4 10.78 -30.43 0.41
CA LYS A 4 10.00 -29.35 -0.19
C LYS A 4 8.58 -29.88 -0.42
N LYS A 5 7.58 -29.32 0.28
CA LYS A 5 6.17 -29.64 0.03
C LYS A 5 5.81 -29.08 -1.33
N GLU A 6 5.34 -29.94 -2.20
CA GLU A 6 5.02 -29.70 -3.60
C GLU A 6 3.72 -28.88 -3.80
N ASN A 7 3.35 -28.02 -2.85
CA ASN A 7 2.08 -27.28 -2.83
C ASN A 7 2.21 -25.85 -2.28
N ASP A 8 3.37 -25.22 -2.42
CA ASP A 8 3.52 -23.80 -2.10
C ASP A 8 2.95 -22.99 -3.27
N LEU A 9 1.77 -22.39 -3.06
CA LEU A 9 1.14 -21.47 -4.00
C LEU A 9 2.14 -20.39 -4.43
N ASP A 10 2.45 -20.31 -5.73
CA ASP A 10 3.26 -19.23 -6.27
C ASP A 10 2.41 -17.96 -6.39
N ILE A 11 2.40 -17.16 -5.33
CA ILE A 11 1.62 -15.92 -5.23
C ILE A 11 1.96 -14.96 -6.38
N CYS A 12 3.23 -14.86 -6.77
CA CYS A 12 3.66 -13.97 -7.84
C CYS A 12 3.09 -14.40 -9.19
N LYS A 13 3.10 -15.71 -9.47
CA LYS A 13 2.47 -16.28 -10.66
C LYS A 13 0.96 -16.06 -10.64
N THR A 14 0.29 -16.41 -9.54
CA THR A 14 -1.16 -16.23 -9.38
C THR A 14 -1.57 -14.77 -9.58
N PHE A 15 -0.81 -13.81 -9.04
CA PHE A 15 -1.10 -12.40 -9.25
C PHE A 15 -0.93 -11.98 -10.71
N LYS A 16 0.11 -12.47 -11.41
CA LYS A 16 0.31 -12.16 -12.83
C LYS A 16 -0.85 -12.68 -13.69
N ASP A 17 -1.27 -13.91 -13.46
CA ASP A 17 -2.35 -14.55 -14.20
C ASP A 17 -3.68 -13.82 -13.93
N TRP A 18 -3.99 -13.56 -12.65
CA TRP A 18 -5.14 -12.73 -12.27
C TRP A 18 -5.08 -11.32 -12.88
N PHE A 19 -3.93 -10.65 -12.83
CA PHE A 19 -3.78 -9.29 -13.36
C PHE A 19 -3.96 -9.24 -14.88
N ALA A 20 -3.48 -10.23 -15.62
CA ALA A 20 -3.65 -10.29 -17.07
C ALA A 20 -5.14 -10.34 -17.46
N GLU A 21 -5.96 -11.03 -16.67
CA GLU A 21 -7.40 -11.11 -16.90
C GLU A 21 -8.17 -9.90 -16.36
N ASN A 22 -7.67 -9.24 -15.31
CA ASN A 22 -8.43 -8.26 -14.52
C ASN A 22 -7.91 -6.82 -14.60
N SER A 23 -6.81 -6.55 -15.31
CA SER A 23 -6.21 -5.21 -15.37
C SER A 23 -7.17 -4.12 -15.88
N HIS A 24 -8.08 -4.49 -16.79
CA HIS A 24 -9.12 -3.61 -17.33
C HIS A 24 -10.13 -3.11 -16.27
N ARG A 25 -10.19 -3.74 -15.10
CA ARG A 25 -11.10 -3.37 -14.00
C ARG A 25 -10.56 -2.22 -13.16
N PHE A 26 -9.28 -1.87 -13.30
CA PHE A 26 -8.71 -0.72 -12.61
C PHE A 26 -9.16 0.58 -13.26
N HIS A 27 -9.59 1.55 -12.44
CA HIS A 27 -9.95 2.90 -12.91
C HIS A 27 -8.74 3.69 -13.40
N GLN A 28 -7.56 3.39 -12.86
CA GLN A 28 -6.30 4.00 -13.28
C GLN A 28 -5.52 3.00 -14.13
N PRO A 29 -4.95 3.43 -15.26
CA PRO A 29 -4.02 2.61 -16.03
C PRO A 29 -2.89 2.12 -15.12
N CYS A 30 -2.64 0.81 -15.16
CA CYS A 30 -1.61 0.19 -14.36
C CYS A 30 -0.88 -0.90 -15.14
N ARG A 31 0.37 -1.12 -14.74
CA ARG A 31 1.28 -2.11 -15.33
C ARG A 31 2.06 -2.80 -14.24
N ILE A 32 2.49 -4.02 -14.52
CA ILE A 32 3.29 -4.81 -13.59
C ILE A 32 4.71 -5.00 -14.09
N ARG A 33 5.67 -5.12 -13.17
CA ARG A 33 7.04 -5.52 -13.49
C ARG A 33 7.49 -6.61 -12.54
N HIS A 34 8.00 -7.70 -13.11
CA HIS A 34 8.52 -8.82 -12.35
C HIS A 34 10.02 -8.64 -12.08
N TYR A 35 10.41 -8.80 -10.83
CA TYR A 35 11.79 -8.79 -10.37
C TYR A 35 12.10 -10.10 -9.66
N LYS A 36 13.27 -10.67 -9.98
CA LYS A 36 13.81 -11.85 -9.30
C LYS A 36 15.18 -11.47 -8.75
N SER A 37 15.30 -11.41 -7.43
CA SER A 37 16.56 -11.06 -6.76
C SER A 37 16.78 -11.96 -5.54
N GLY A 38 17.98 -12.52 -5.41
CA GLY A 38 18.37 -13.34 -4.25
C GLY A 38 17.45 -14.55 -3.97
N GLY A 39 16.82 -15.11 -5.00
CA GLY A 39 15.88 -16.24 -4.84
C GLY A 39 14.46 -15.85 -4.40
N ARG A 40 14.16 -14.55 -4.21
CA ARG A 40 12.81 -14.05 -3.93
C ARG A 40 12.21 -13.42 -5.18
N GLN A 41 10.95 -13.78 -5.45
CA GLN A 41 10.16 -13.18 -6.52
C GLN A 41 9.37 -11.99 -5.97
N ARG A 42 9.32 -10.90 -6.74
CA ARG A 42 8.49 -9.73 -6.43
C ARG A 42 7.87 -9.18 -7.71
N VAL A 43 6.57 -8.95 -7.69
CA VAL A 43 5.84 -8.29 -8.77
C VAL A 43 5.47 -6.89 -8.32
N HIS A 44 6.12 -5.87 -8.86
CA HIS A 44 5.75 -4.48 -8.61
C HIS A 44 4.56 -4.08 -9.47
N ILE A 45 3.66 -3.28 -8.90
CA ILE A 45 2.48 -2.74 -9.54
C ILE A 45 2.68 -1.21 -9.63
N TYR A 46 2.64 -0.69 -10.84
CA TYR A 46 2.80 0.72 -11.15
C TYR A 46 1.50 1.25 -11.73
N PHE A 47 1.07 2.40 -11.24
CA PHE A 47 -0.03 3.16 -11.84
C PHE A 47 0.56 4.37 -12.56
N ASP A 48 0.12 4.64 -13.78
CA ASP A 48 0.80 5.62 -14.64
C ASP A 48 0.69 7.05 -14.11
N ASN A 49 -0.43 7.39 -13.46
CA ASN A 49 -0.70 8.73 -12.96
C ASN A 49 -0.59 8.86 -11.44
N ILE A 50 -0.27 7.78 -10.72
CA ILE A 50 -0.09 7.84 -9.27
C ILE A 50 1.38 8.13 -9.02
N GLY A 51 1.65 9.24 -8.33
CA GLY A 51 3.01 9.63 -8.03
C GLY A 51 3.76 8.51 -7.33
N PRO A 52 5.10 8.46 -7.46
CA PRO A 52 5.96 7.37 -6.94
C PRO A 52 5.93 7.21 -5.41
N LYS A 53 5.09 8.01 -4.75
CA LYS A 53 4.81 8.07 -3.32
C LYS A 53 3.90 6.96 -2.84
N ILE A 54 3.17 6.27 -3.72
CA ILE A 54 2.48 5.03 -3.37
C ILE A 54 3.02 3.95 -4.26
N GLN A 55 3.59 2.90 -3.67
CA GLN A 55 4.05 1.74 -4.41
C GLN A 55 3.41 0.50 -3.85
N SER A 56 3.02 -0.40 -4.74
CA SER A 56 2.43 -1.67 -4.38
C SER A 56 3.25 -2.79 -4.99
N TRP A 57 3.39 -3.90 -4.28
CA TRP A 57 4.02 -5.09 -4.82
C TRP A 57 3.48 -6.35 -4.17
N VAL A 58 3.59 -7.44 -4.91
CA VAL A 58 3.31 -8.79 -4.46
C VAL A 58 4.62 -9.50 -4.18
N SER A 59 4.68 -10.21 -3.05
CA SER A 59 5.85 -10.99 -2.64
C SER A 59 5.44 -12.34 -2.06
N GLU A 60 6.31 -13.34 -2.18
CA GLU A 60 6.01 -14.71 -1.69
C GLU A 60 5.84 -14.80 -0.17
N GLY A 61 6.31 -13.81 0.60
CA GLY A 61 6.27 -13.85 2.07
C GLY A 61 5.04 -13.20 2.71
N LEU A 62 4.49 -12.14 2.10
CA LEU A 62 3.46 -11.28 2.71
C LEU A 62 2.22 -11.09 1.81
N VAL A 63 2.21 -11.74 0.63
CA VAL A 63 1.17 -11.68 -0.38
C VAL A 63 1.10 -10.34 -1.12
N LEU A 64 0.59 -9.26 -0.51
CA LEU A 64 0.49 -7.96 -1.18
C LEU A 64 0.72 -6.83 -0.18
N GLU A 65 1.67 -5.96 -0.51
CA GLU A 65 2.05 -4.81 0.31
C GLU A 65 1.83 -3.52 -0.48
N VAL A 66 1.34 -2.49 0.20
CA VAL A 66 1.24 -1.12 -0.32
C VAL A 66 1.98 -0.22 0.64
N ALA A 67 2.89 0.62 0.15
CA ALA A 67 3.68 1.49 1.00
C ALA A 67 3.68 2.94 0.51
N ALA A 68 3.70 3.84 1.49
CA ALA A 68 3.93 5.25 1.29
C ALA A 68 5.43 5.50 1.17
N TYR A 69 5.86 6.09 0.06
CA TYR A 69 7.23 6.50 -0.19
C TYR A 69 7.34 8.02 -0.15
N HIS A 70 8.46 8.49 0.40
CA HIS A 70 8.85 9.88 0.28
C HIS A 70 10.37 9.98 0.13
N LYS A 71 10.83 10.66 -0.93
CA LYS A 71 12.27 10.82 -1.26
C LYS A 71 13.06 9.50 -1.26
N GLY A 72 12.47 8.43 -1.81
CA GLY A 72 13.13 7.13 -1.91
C GLY A 72 13.17 6.30 -0.62
N LYS A 73 12.54 6.78 0.47
CA LYS A 73 12.38 6.04 1.73
C LYS A 73 10.93 5.57 1.88
N ILE A 74 10.75 4.36 2.42
CA ILE A 74 9.44 3.89 2.89
C ILE A 74 9.14 4.65 4.18
N MET A 75 8.00 5.33 4.19
CA MET A 75 7.51 6.08 5.33
C MET A 75 6.55 5.25 6.17
N ASP A 76 5.68 4.49 5.51
CA ASP A 76 4.74 3.58 6.17
C ASP A 76 4.23 2.51 5.21
N PHE A 77 3.75 1.39 5.77
CA PHE A 77 2.98 0.38 5.06
C PHE A 77 1.49 0.65 5.24
N MET A 78 0.83 0.95 4.13
CA MET A 78 -0.59 1.29 4.10
C MET A 78 -1.44 0.05 3.86
N PHE A 79 -2.69 0.10 4.34
CA PHE A 79 -3.70 -0.94 4.11
C PHE A 79 -3.33 -2.31 4.71
N CYS A 80 -3.04 -2.32 6.02
CA CYS A 80 -2.93 -3.56 6.80
C CYS A 80 -4.21 -4.40 6.62
N GLY A 81 -4.09 -5.61 6.09
CA GLY A 81 -5.22 -6.50 5.78
C GLY A 81 -5.21 -7.10 4.38
N LEU A 82 -4.30 -6.68 3.51
CA LEU A 82 -4.04 -7.32 2.22
C LEU A 82 -3.11 -8.55 2.35
N GLU A 83 -2.52 -8.73 3.53
CA GLU A 83 -1.77 -9.93 3.87
C GLU A 83 -2.70 -11.13 4.02
N CYS A 84 -2.29 -12.28 3.48
CA CYS A 84 -3.09 -13.50 3.54
C CYS A 84 -2.22 -14.70 3.96
N PRO A 85 -1.99 -14.91 5.27
CA PRO A 85 -1.37 -16.15 5.74
C PRO A 85 -2.33 -17.32 5.49
N VAL A 86 -2.08 -18.04 4.40
CA VAL A 86 -2.87 -19.19 3.97
C VAL A 86 -2.74 -20.32 4.99
N ARG A 87 -3.86 -20.71 5.59
CA ARG A 87 -3.97 -21.88 6.47
C ARG A 87 -4.97 -22.86 5.92
N GLN A 88 -4.78 -24.14 6.24
CA GLN A 88 -5.72 -25.20 5.88
C GLN A 88 -6.32 -25.81 7.15
N ASN A 89 -7.63 -26.00 7.15
CA ASN A 89 -8.33 -26.65 8.26
C ASN A 89 -8.37 -28.19 8.10
N LYS A 90 -8.91 -28.89 9.11
CA LYS A 90 -9.08 -30.35 9.09
C LYS A 90 -9.95 -30.86 7.93
N ASN A 91 -10.86 -30.02 7.42
CA ASN A 91 -11.77 -30.33 6.31
C ASN A 91 -11.14 -30.00 4.94
N LYS A 92 -9.82 -29.81 4.87
CA LYS A 92 -9.07 -29.44 3.66
C LYS A 92 -9.48 -28.10 3.01
N LYS A 93 -10.25 -27.26 3.71
CA LYS A 93 -10.59 -25.91 3.24
C LYS A 93 -9.52 -24.90 3.67
N TYR A 94 -9.32 -23.88 2.85
CA TYR A 94 -8.32 -22.84 3.04
C TYR A 94 -8.94 -21.57 3.65
N TYR A 95 -8.21 -20.90 4.53
CA TYR A 95 -8.65 -19.65 5.15
C TYR A 95 -7.46 -18.75 5.52
N CYS A 96 -7.73 -17.46 5.67
CA CYS A 96 -6.74 -16.49 6.16
C CYS A 96 -6.60 -16.58 7.68
N GLY A 97 -5.37 -16.78 8.16
CA GLY A 97 -5.06 -16.86 9.59
C GLY A 97 -5.19 -15.56 10.38
N PHE A 98 -5.32 -14.41 9.70
CA PHE A 98 -5.50 -13.09 10.35
C PHE A 98 -6.96 -12.64 10.44
N CYS A 99 -7.89 -13.29 9.71
CA CYS A 99 -9.30 -12.94 9.82
C CYS A 99 -9.89 -13.40 11.16
N LEU A 100 -10.50 -12.48 11.92
CA LEU A 100 -11.28 -12.81 13.13
C LEU A 100 -12.45 -13.75 12.82
N LYS A 101 -13.10 -13.56 11.67
CA LYS A 101 -14.18 -14.41 11.15
C LYS A 101 -13.78 -14.95 9.77
N PRO A 102 -13.04 -16.07 9.72
CA PRO A 102 -12.50 -16.58 8.46
C PRO A 102 -13.61 -17.10 7.54
N LYS A 103 -13.54 -16.70 6.27
CA LYS A 103 -14.22 -17.39 5.17
C LYS A 103 -13.36 -18.58 4.73
N TYR A 104 -14.01 -19.63 4.26
CA TYR A 104 -13.35 -20.87 3.87
C TYR A 104 -13.49 -21.10 2.36
N TYR A 105 -12.37 -21.41 1.72
CA TYR A 105 -12.22 -21.55 0.27
C TYR A 105 -11.80 -22.97 -0.09
N LYS A 106 -12.00 -23.38 -1.35
CA LYS A 106 -11.64 -24.73 -1.81
C LYS A 106 -10.18 -24.81 -2.19
N THR A 107 -9.61 -23.72 -2.73
CA THR A 107 -8.20 -23.63 -3.11
C THR A 107 -7.52 -22.47 -2.36
N PRO A 108 -6.18 -22.52 -2.18
CA PRO A 108 -5.43 -21.40 -1.61
C PRO A 108 -5.42 -20.20 -2.57
N GLU A 109 -5.52 -20.43 -3.88
CA GLU A 109 -5.61 -19.42 -4.91
C GLU A 109 -6.90 -18.59 -4.80
N GLU A 110 -8.06 -19.25 -4.70
CA GLU A 110 -9.35 -18.58 -4.48
C GLU A 110 -9.30 -17.67 -3.24
N LEU A 111 -8.71 -18.17 -2.15
CA LEU A 111 -8.52 -17.39 -0.93
C LEU A 111 -7.68 -16.14 -1.17
N VAL A 112 -6.52 -16.27 -1.82
CA VAL A 112 -5.60 -15.15 -2.03
C VAL A 112 -6.20 -14.10 -2.96
N ILE A 113 -6.84 -14.54 -4.05
CA ILE A 113 -7.52 -13.65 -5.00
C ILE A 113 -8.60 -12.85 -4.28
N GLU A 114 -9.54 -13.51 -3.61
CA GLU A 114 -10.68 -12.87 -2.97
C GLU A 114 -10.28 -11.99 -1.78
N HIS A 115 -9.32 -12.44 -0.98
CA HIS A 115 -8.91 -11.72 0.23
C HIS A 115 -7.98 -10.55 -0.06
N SER A 116 -7.09 -10.69 -1.05
CA SER A 116 -5.96 -9.76 -1.23
C SER A 116 -6.10 -8.99 -2.52
N PHE A 117 -6.27 -9.66 -3.66
CA PHE A 117 -6.21 -9.00 -4.97
C PHE A 117 -7.49 -8.24 -5.28
N GLU A 118 -8.65 -8.83 -5.01
CA GLU A 118 -9.96 -8.19 -5.15
C GLU A 118 -10.13 -7.02 -4.17
N GLU A 119 -9.67 -7.17 -2.92
CA GLU A 119 -9.67 -6.08 -1.95
C GLU A 119 -8.71 -4.95 -2.36
N PHE A 120 -7.52 -5.30 -2.87
CA PHE A 120 -6.60 -4.30 -3.42
C PHE A 120 -7.21 -3.53 -4.59
N LEU A 121 -7.87 -4.21 -5.54
CA LEU A 121 -8.57 -3.57 -6.64
C LEU A 121 -9.65 -2.59 -6.15
N LYS A 122 -10.47 -3.00 -5.17
CA LYS A 122 -11.49 -2.13 -4.57
C LYS A 122 -10.87 -0.89 -3.92
N ILE A 123 -9.80 -1.06 -3.16
CA ILE A 123 -9.08 0.04 -2.51
C ILE A 123 -8.50 0.99 -3.56
N ALA A 124 -7.77 0.46 -4.54
CA ALA A 124 -7.17 1.24 -5.62
C ALA A 124 -8.23 2.05 -6.37
N ASN A 125 -9.33 1.42 -6.81
CA ASN A 125 -10.41 2.11 -7.53
C ASN A 125 -11.10 3.19 -6.70
N LYS A 126 -11.22 2.98 -5.39
CA LYS A 126 -11.83 3.95 -4.47
C LYS A 126 -10.93 5.12 -4.16
N MET A 127 -9.64 4.88 -3.95
CA MET A 127 -8.73 5.83 -3.31
C MET A 127 -7.67 6.43 -4.25
N PHE A 128 -7.32 5.76 -5.35
CA PHE A 128 -6.26 6.22 -6.27
C PHE A 128 -6.86 7.14 -7.32
N ASN A 129 -7.24 8.36 -6.90
CA ASN A 129 -7.82 9.38 -7.76
C ASN A 129 -7.55 10.79 -7.21
N ASN A 130 -7.91 11.80 -8.01
CA ASN A 130 -7.71 13.23 -7.71
C ASN A 130 -8.54 13.78 -6.54
N ASN A 131 -9.47 12.99 -5.99
CA ASN A 131 -10.23 13.40 -4.80
C ASN A 131 -9.56 12.99 -3.49
N HIS A 132 -8.41 12.31 -3.56
CA HIS A 132 -7.69 11.80 -2.42
C HIS A 132 -6.25 12.32 -2.36
N VAL A 133 -5.71 12.39 -1.15
CA VAL A 133 -4.34 12.78 -0.86
C VAL A 133 -3.71 11.75 0.08
N LEU A 134 -2.40 11.61 0.01
CA LEU A 134 -1.62 10.87 0.98
C LEU A 134 -1.26 11.82 2.12
N LYS A 135 -1.78 11.55 3.31
CA LYS A 135 -1.40 12.21 4.57
C LYS A 135 -0.33 11.37 5.25
N ILE A 136 0.82 11.97 5.55
CA ILE A 136 1.87 11.38 6.36
C ILE A 136 2.01 12.19 7.65
N GLU A 137 1.75 11.55 8.78
CA GLU A 137 1.95 12.13 10.10
C GLU A 137 3.31 11.68 10.64
N TYR A 138 4.02 12.59 11.29
CA TYR A 138 5.30 12.35 11.93
C TYR A 138 5.19 12.72 13.41
N GLY A 139 5.49 11.74 14.26
CA GLY A 139 5.72 11.97 15.69
C GLY A 139 7.16 11.70 16.08
N SER A 140 7.44 11.74 17.39
CA SER A 140 8.75 11.43 17.95
C SER A 140 9.15 9.97 17.72
N GLY A 141 9.80 9.70 16.59
CA GLY A 141 10.35 8.38 16.23
C GLY A 141 9.42 7.47 15.44
N TRP A 142 8.26 7.96 14.97
CA TRP A 142 7.34 7.18 14.14
C TRP A 142 6.75 8.03 13.00
N SER A 143 6.30 7.36 11.95
CA SER A 143 5.48 7.96 10.89
C SER A 143 4.27 7.07 10.57
N GLY A 144 3.15 7.70 10.21
CA GLY A 144 1.93 7.02 9.81
C GLY A 144 1.40 7.59 8.50
N GLY A 145 1.18 6.72 7.52
CA GLY A 145 0.68 7.05 6.19
C GLY A 145 -0.77 6.64 6.03
N LYS A 146 -1.61 7.56 5.58
CA LYS A 146 -3.01 7.26 5.27
C LYS A 146 -3.46 8.00 4.02
N VAL A 147 -4.17 7.29 3.14
CA VAL A 147 -4.93 7.92 2.07
C VAL A 147 -6.25 8.44 2.61
N ILE A 148 -6.49 9.73 2.47
CA ILE A 148 -7.72 10.40 2.91
C ILE A 148 -8.32 11.20 1.76
N SER A 149 -9.63 11.42 1.79
CA SER A 149 -10.28 12.29 0.82
C SER A 149 -9.95 13.76 1.08
N LYS A 150 -9.92 14.59 0.03
CA LYS A 150 -9.80 16.06 0.15
C LYS A 150 -10.93 16.65 0.99
N LYS A 151 -12.13 16.03 0.97
CA LYS A 151 -13.26 16.42 1.82
C LYS A 151 -13.00 16.16 3.31
N GLU A 152 -12.39 15.02 3.66
CA GLU A 152 -11.98 14.74 5.03
C GLU A 152 -10.85 15.67 5.46
N LEU A 153 -9.91 15.99 4.57
CA LEU A 153 -8.84 16.95 4.86
C LEU A 153 -9.39 18.32 5.27
N LEU A 154 -10.42 18.82 4.59
CA LEU A 154 -11.06 20.11 4.91
C LEU A 154 -11.74 20.13 6.29
N LYS A 155 -12.11 18.97 6.83
CA LYS A 155 -12.71 18.86 8.18
C LYS A 155 -11.66 18.83 9.29
N ILE A 156 -10.40 18.60 8.94
CA ILE A 156 -9.29 18.67 9.88
C ILE A 156 -8.96 20.15 10.04
N SER A 157 -9.42 20.77 11.13
CA SER A 157 -9.03 22.12 11.52
C SER A 157 -7.51 22.16 11.66
N ILE A 158 -6.87 23.06 10.88
CA ILE A 158 -5.41 23.29 10.92
C ILE A 158 -4.95 23.72 12.33
N GLU A 159 -5.89 24.17 13.18
CA GLU A 159 -5.68 24.63 14.55
C GLU A 159 -5.51 23.52 15.60
N GLU A 160 -5.77 22.24 15.29
CA GLU A 160 -5.53 21.12 16.22
C GLU A 160 -4.10 20.52 16.13
N GLN A 161 -3.13 21.27 15.61
CA GLN A 161 -1.72 20.87 15.63
C GLN A 161 -0.98 21.53 16.81
N THR A 162 -1.36 21.10 18.01
CA THR A 162 -0.65 21.40 19.26
C THR A 162 0.72 20.74 19.24
N ASP A 163 1.77 21.52 18.95
CA ASP A 163 3.20 21.36 19.32
C ASP A 163 3.91 19.99 19.20
N SER A 164 3.29 18.94 18.69
CA SER A 164 3.72 17.55 18.89
C SER A 164 3.77 16.67 17.64
N ASN A 165 3.19 17.07 16.50
CA ASN A 165 3.26 16.28 15.27
C ASN A 165 3.43 17.15 14.01
N THR A 166 4.30 16.72 13.08
CA THR A 166 4.42 17.31 11.74
C THR A 166 3.55 16.52 10.76
N VAL A 167 2.84 17.20 9.87
CA VAL A 167 1.99 16.54 8.86
C VAL A 167 2.41 16.96 7.47
N LEU A 168 2.62 15.97 6.59
CA LEU A 168 2.91 16.15 5.18
C LEU A 168 1.73 15.63 4.35
N ILE A 169 1.10 16.51 3.58
CA ILE A 169 0.07 16.19 2.62
C ILE A 169 0.69 16.12 1.23
N LEU A 170 0.46 15.01 0.54
CA LEU A 170 0.98 14.75 -0.78
C LEU A 170 -0.17 14.44 -1.73
N PRO A 171 -0.25 15.12 -2.88
CA PRO A 171 -1.11 14.67 -3.97
C PRO A 171 -0.73 13.25 -4.39
N ILE A 172 -1.76 12.42 -4.56
CA ILE A 172 -1.62 11.05 -5.05
C ILE A 172 -1.43 11.06 -6.56
N ILE A 173 -2.18 11.89 -7.28
CA ILE A 173 -2.04 12.05 -8.72
C ILE A 173 -0.87 12.98 -9.03
N GLU A 174 -0.03 12.60 -10.00
CA GLU A 174 1.05 13.47 -10.46
C GLU A 174 0.48 14.76 -11.08
N GLY A 175 1.05 15.91 -10.70
CA GLY A 175 0.59 17.22 -11.15
C GLY A 175 -0.66 17.76 -10.44
N ASP A 176 -1.28 17.01 -9.51
CA ASP A 176 -2.45 17.47 -8.74
C ASP A 176 -2.06 18.37 -7.55
N GLY A 177 -1.36 19.46 -7.86
CA GLY A 177 -0.90 20.47 -6.90
C GLY A 177 0.42 20.15 -6.22
N ASP A 178 0.82 21.03 -5.29
CA ASP A 178 2.06 20.91 -4.55
C ASP A 178 1.88 20.16 -3.22
N PRO A 179 2.92 19.42 -2.76
CA PRO A 179 3.00 18.96 -1.38
C PRO A 179 2.76 20.10 -0.39
N VAL A 180 2.08 19.84 0.73
CA VAL A 180 1.88 20.84 1.79
C VAL A 180 2.33 20.25 3.12
N MET A 181 3.09 21.03 3.90
CA MET A 181 3.54 20.64 5.23
C MET A 181 2.95 21.56 6.30
N TYR A 182 2.43 20.97 7.37
CA TYR A 182 1.91 21.65 8.54
C TYR A 182 2.67 21.22 9.80
N GLY A 183 2.64 22.06 10.83
CA GLY A 183 3.26 21.81 12.13
C GLY A 183 4.74 22.21 12.22
N SER A 184 5.30 22.00 13.41
CA SER A 184 6.71 22.26 13.69
C SER A 184 7.52 20.97 13.56
N PRO A 185 8.60 20.94 12.75
CA PRO A 185 9.43 19.75 12.57
C PRO A 185 10.18 19.41 13.85
N LEU A 186 9.90 18.23 14.40
CA LEU A 186 10.45 17.74 15.66
C LEU A 186 11.76 16.94 15.48
N THR A 187 11.92 16.28 14.34
CA THR A 187 13.09 15.44 14.01
C THR A 187 13.95 16.08 12.92
N GLU A 188 15.24 15.71 12.82
CA GLU A 188 16.10 16.13 11.71
C GLU A 188 15.49 15.84 10.35
N MET A 189 14.89 14.65 10.19
CA MET A 189 14.15 14.29 8.97
C MET A 189 13.03 15.28 8.66
N THR A 190 12.19 15.64 9.63
CA THR A 190 11.14 16.66 9.41
C THR A 190 11.70 18.06 9.16
N LYS A 191 12.86 18.40 9.73
CA LYS A 191 13.55 19.68 9.49
C LYS A 191 14.12 19.76 8.08
N GLU A 192 14.76 18.68 7.61
CA GLU A 192 15.18 18.54 6.20
C GLU A 192 14.01 18.66 5.24
N LEU A 193 12.88 18.02 5.56
CA LEU A 193 11.67 18.13 4.75
C LEU A 193 11.14 19.57 4.68
N ARG A 194 11.11 20.30 5.81
CA ARG A 194 10.68 21.70 5.85
C ARG A 194 11.65 22.62 5.10
N ASN A 195 12.95 22.42 5.23
CA ASN A 195 13.97 23.21 4.54
C ASN A 195 13.90 23.00 3.03
N ASP A 196 13.72 21.77 2.56
CA ASP A 196 13.55 21.49 1.14
C ASP A 196 12.25 22.05 0.59
N TYR A 197 11.17 22.04 1.38
CA TYR A 197 9.91 22.67 0.98
C TYR A 197 10.09 24.19 0.81
N LYS A 198 10.80 24.85 1.73
CA LYS A 198 11.10 26.29 1.63
C LYS A 198 11.97 26.65 0.42
N LYS A 199 12.84 25.75 -0.05
CA LYS A 199 13.71 25.98 -1.23
C LYS A 199 12.98 25.86 -2.57
N ARG A 200 11.77 25.30 -2.59
CA ARG A 200 10.97 25.07 -3.81
C ARG A 200 9.87 26.11 -4.01
N LYS A 201 9.64 26.97 -3.01
CA LYS A 201 8.83 28.19 -3.14
C LYS A 201 9.75 29.35 -3.47
#